data_AF-A0A842NZG2-F1
#
_entry.id   AF-A0A842NZG2-F1
#
_cell.length_a   1.000
_cell.length_b   1.000
_cell.length_c   1.000
_cell.angle_alpha   90.00
_cell.angle_beta   90.00
_cell.angle_gamma   90.00
#
_symmetry.space_group_name_H-M   'P 1'
#
loop_
_entity.id
_entity.type
_entity.pdbx_description
1 polymer ?
#
loop_
_entity_poly.entity_id
_entity_poly.type
_entity_poly.pdbx_seq_one_letter_code
_entity_poly.pdbx_strand_id
1 'polypeptide(L)'
;MIRGVGKATRFKTANKVQELIASDAAASQKEVQVAVGGSFEVGQHVCVRDDSASEVNEISQINGDVLTMVNDLANQYEVADNGRVYTCHSTFYVTGTSKNIRITNLLVDGNRLNQEFGRTGYYPKEHQGDCVRVSSTCSFIQVDHSWIKSAAAHGICSAGDDCRYTENDCWDSEYDGINIEPECDRILVRGNLCHDQVSWNGIQVGYMTNPTGSVLVIGNHCYNNRQGIAAQGGANVAIVGNVLENNRVDGISLYSLDRFNVTGNLITGADDVSDMTTSGIHIEAECSIGTICGNSIELTAGYGIYGEDGAYITINGNSIRKIKKHGVYVAALFRDSTIQGNSLVDIDSLDAATYSGILVAGDRNAVVGNRLDNCDKYAIEIMGTADRTLCLGNHCYQYTGSPVGAIIDGGTNTESAHNIIA
;
A
#
# COMPACT_ATOMS: atom_id res chain seq x y z
N MET A 1 0.35 7.02 28.72
CA MET A 1 0.92 7.96 27.72
C MET A 1 2.43 7.85 27.78
N ILE A 2 3.09 7.64 26.64
CA ILE A 2 4.53 7.71 26.49
C ILE A 2 4.82 8.97 25.65
N ARG A 3 5.60 9.90 26.22
CA ARG A 3 5.88 11.20 25.60
C ARG A 3 7.37 11.48 25.67
N GLY A 4 7.95 11.87 24.54
CA GLY A 4 9.33 12.36 24.49
C GLY A 4 9.46 13.87 24.39
N VAL A 5 10.71 14.31 24.28
CA VAL A 5 11.15 15.67 23.94
C VAL A 5 11.66 15.74 22.50
N GLY A 6 10.98 15.02 21.61
CA GLY A 6 11.26 14.95 20.18
C GLY A 6 12.39 13.98 19.86
N LYS A 7 13.21 14.30 18.85
CA LYS A 7 14.38 13.48 18.45
C LYS A 7 15.38 13.23 19.58
N ALA A 8 15.36 14.04 20.65
CA ALA A 8 16.20 13.84 21.83
C ALA A 8 15.81 12.62 22.66
N THR A 9 14.54 12.21 22.64
CA THR A 9 14.09 10.97 23.29
C THR A 9 14.05 9.85 22.26
N ARG A 10 15.06 8.98 22.31
CA ARG A 10 15.20 7.86 21.39
C ARG A 10 14.94 6.54 22.09
N PHE A 11 14.00 5.78 21.54
CA PHE A 11 13.89 4.34 21.80
C PHE A 11 14.45 3.60 20.59
N LYS A 12 15.24 2.57 20.85
CA LYS A 12 15.88 1.76 19.82
C LYS A 12 15.58 0.29 20.12
N THR A 13 15.13 -0.47 19.12
CA THR A 13 15.08 -1.93 19.24
C THR A 13 16.49 -2.47 19.47
N ALA A 14 16.66 -3.32 20.48
CA ALA A 14 17.93 -3.96 20.77
C ALA A 14 18.46 -4.71 19.53
N ASN A 15 19.77 -4.95 19.45
CA ASN A 15 20.29 -5.81 18.38
C ASN A 15 19.66 -7.21 18.49
N LYS A 16 19.37 -7.84 17.34
CA LYS A 16 18.92 -9.22 17.32
C LYS A 16 19.95 -10.07 18.03
N VAL A 17 19.47 -10.81 19.01
CA VAL A 17 20.18 -11.97 19.53
C VAL A 17 19.62 -13.18 18.79
N GLN A 18 20.51 -14.02 18.27
CA GLN A 18 20.15 -15.25 17.58
C GLN A 18 21.10 -16.35 18.01
N GLU A 19 20.55 -17.51 18.33
CA GLU A 19 21.29 -18.72 18.64
C GLU A 19 20.71 -19.89 17.85
N LEU A 20 21.57 -20.83 17.45
CA LEU A 20 21.11 -22.10 16.87
C LEU A 20 20.45 -22.95 17.96
N ILE A 21 19.42 -23.73 17.61
CA ILE A 21 18.95 -24.78 18.51
C ILE A 21 20.03 -25.87 18.56
N ALA A 22 20.34 -26.38 19.75
CA ALA A 22 21.38 -27.40 19.93
C ALA A 22 20.82 -28.83 19.97
N SER A 23 19.50 -28.98 20.08
CA SER A 23 18.79 -30.24 19.90
C SER A 23 17.40 -29.97 19.31
N ASP A 24 16.85 -30.97 18.62
CA ASP A 24 15.50 -30.88 18.07
C ASP A 24 14.49 -30.56 19.17
N ALA A 25 13.52 -29.70 18.83
CA ALA A 25 12.46 -29.31 19.73
C ALA A 25 11.13 -29.87 19.27
N ALA A 26 10.57 -30.85 19.99
CA ALA A 26 9.32 -31.50 19.60
C ALA A 26 8.11 -30.58 19.81
N ALA A 27 7.07 -30.75 18.99
CA ALA A 27 5.78 -30.12 19.24
C ALA A 27 5.24 -30.50 20.64
N SER A 28 4.44 -29.61 21.22
CA SER A 28 3.82 -29.75 22.55
C SER A 28 4.78 -29.72 23.75
N GLN A 29 6.08 -29.42 23.56
CA GLN A 29 7.01 -29.19 24.67
C GLN A 29 7.21 -27.69 24.92
N LYS A 30 7.81 -27.33 26.06
CA LYS A 30 8.18 -25.91 26.36
C LYS A 30 9.66 -25.62 26.29
N GLU A 31 10.50 -26.64 26.36
CA GLU A 31 11.95 -26.45 26.46
C GLU A 31 12.55 -26.40 25.05
N VAL A 32 13.38 -25.39 24.81
CA VAL A 32 14.20 -25.25 23.61
C VAL A 32 15.64 -25.11 24.05
N GLN A 33 16.44 -26.12 23.72
CA GLN A 33 17.88 -26.08 23.96
C GLN A 33 18.54 -25.26 22.84
N VAL A 34 19.26 -24.20 23.22
CA VAL A 34 20.03 -23.36 22.29
C VAL A 34 21.53 -23.57 22.49
N ALA A 35 22.34 -23.02 21.58
CA ALA A 35 23.79 -23.07 21.67
C ALA A 35 24.34 -22.26 22.86
N VAL A 36 23.76 -21.08 23.12
CA VAL A 36 24.15 -20.19 24.23
C VAL A 36 22.91 -19.51 24.82
N GLY A 37 22.41 -19.96 25.97
CA GLY A 37 21.20 -19.38 26.58
C GLY A 37 21.40 -18.01 27.24
N GLY A 38 22.65 -17.68 27.60
CA GLY A 38 22.99 -16.44 28.31
C GLY A 38 22.83 -15.15 27.49
N SER A 39 22.47 -15.25 26.22
CA SER A 39 22.19 -14.11 25.35
C SER A 39 20.72 -13.67 25.38
N PHE A 40 19.85 -14.43 26.04
CA PHE A 40 18.42 -14.14 26.20
C PHE A 40 18.03 -13.71 27.62
N GLU A 41 16.83 -13.15 27.75
CA GLU A 41 16.26 -12.72 29.04
C GLU A 41 14.88 -13.35 29.30
N VAL A 42 14.53 -13.59 30.57
CA VAL A 42 13.17 -14.02 30.96
C VAL A 42 12.17 -12.89 30.68
N GLY A 43 11.00 -13.24 30.14
CA GLY A 43 9.97 -12.32 29.66
C GLY A 43 10.19 -11.85 28.21
N GLN A 44 11.30 -12.25 27.59
CA GLN A 44 11.60 -11.92 26.21
C GLN A 44 10.76 -12.79 25.26
N HIS A 45 10.09 -12.16 24.32
CA HIS A 45 9.50 -12.80 23.15
C HIS A 45 10.60 -13.18 22.16
N VAL A 46 10.56 -14.44 21.74
CA VAL A 46 11.48 -15.01 20.78
C VAL A 46 10.71 -15.73 19.69
N CYS A 47 11.30 -15.78 18.51
CA CYS A 47 10.86 -16.65 17.44
C CYS A 47 11.69 -17.93 17.48
N VAL A 48 11.01 -19.07 17.55
CA VAL A 48 11.60 -20.39 17.31
C VAL A 48 11.29 -20.74 15.86
N ARG A 49 12.32 -21.08 15.07
CA ARG A 49 12.18 -21.27 13.63
C ARG A 49 13.16 -22.30 13.10
N ASP A 50 12.75 -23.06 12.11
CA ASP A 50 13.60 -23.82 11.20
C ASP A 50 13.17 -23.55 9.74
N ASP A 51 13.57 -24.40 8.80
CA ASP A 51 13.21 -24.29 7.38
C ASP A 51 11.76 -24.73 7.09
N SER A 52 11.13 -25.46 8.02
CA SER A 52 9.78 -26.02 7.86
C SER A 52 8.69 -25.15 8.50
N ALA A 53 8.99 -24.51 9.64
CA ALA A 53 8.03 -23.79 10.46
C ALA A 53 8.65 -22.67 11.30
N SER A 54 7.80 -21.83 11.86
CA SER A 54 8.16 -20.81 12.85
C SER A 54 6.99 -20.50 13.78
N GLU A 55 7.32 -20.07 15.00
CA GLU A 55 6.34 -19.52 15.95
C GLU A 55 6.98 -18.47 16.88
N VAL A 56 6.15 -17.59 17.45
CA VAL A 56 6.55 -16.63 18.48
C VAL A 56 6.11 -17.14 19.85
N ASN A 57 7.01 -17.12 20.81
CA ASN A 57 6.75 -17.50 22.19
C ASN A 57 7.46 -16.55 23.16
N GLU A 58 7.15 -16.63 24.45
CA GLU A 58 7.80 -15.83 25.49
C GLU A 58 8.63 -16.75 26.39
N ILE A 59 9.84 -16.34 26.76
CA ILE A 59 10.70 -17.11 27.67
C ILE A 59 10.19 -16.95 29.10
N SER A 60 9.71 -18.04 29.69
CA SER A 60 9.27 -18.09 31.10
C SER A 60 10.42 -18.36 32.08
N GLN A 61 11.45 -19.09 31.65
CA GLN A 61 12.60 -19.44 32.47
C GLN A 61 13.84 -19.72 31.60
N ILE A 62 15.03 -19.47 32.13
CA ILE A 62 16.31 -19.84 31.51
C ILE A 62 17.10 -20.69 32.51
N ASN A 63 17.54 -21.88 32.09
CA ASN A 63 18.40 -22.77 32.88
C ASN A 63 19.64 -23.17 32.07
N GLY A 64 20.70 -22.37 32.17
CA GLY A 64 21.87 -22.51 31.31
C GLY A 64 21.49 -22.21 29.86
N ASP A 65 21.59 -23.23 29.01
CA ASP A 65 21.32 -23.14 27.57
C ASP A 65 19.92 -23.67 27.19
N VAL A 66 19.07 -23.97 28.19
CA VAL A 66 17.66 -24.33 27.99
C VAL A 66 16.77 -23.11 28.22
N LEU A 67 16.00 -22.75 27.20
CA LEU A 67 14.95 -21.74 27.27
C LEU A 67 13.61 -22.45 27.47
N THR A 68 12.92 -22.17 28.58
CA THR A 68 11.56 -22.67 28.81
C THR A 68 10.55 -21.63 28.36
N MET A 69 9.73 -21.98 27.38
CA MET A 69 8.69 -21.12 26.82
C MET A 69 7.45 -21.02 27.73
N VAL A 70 6.66 -19.95 27.60
CA VAL A 70 5.38 -19.78 28.31
C VAL A 70 4.35 -20.77 27.78
N ASN A 71 4.21 -20.87 26.46
CA ASN A 71 3.29 -21.79 25.78
C ASN A 71 4.04 -23.02 25.26
N ASP A 72 3.33 -24.12 25.09
CA ASP A 72 3.86 -25.29 24.38
C ASP A 72 4.13 -24.94 22.90
N LEU A 73 5.19 -25.49 22.32
CA LEU A 73 5.51 -25.31 20.91
C LEU A 73 4.40 -25.92 20.04
N ALA A 74 3.90 -25.16 19.08
CA ALA A 74 2.89 -25.65 18.13
C ALA A 74 3.49 -26.62 17.10
N ASN A 75 4.78 -26.47 16.77
CA ASN A 75 5.46 -27.27 15.76
C ASN A 75 6.70 -27.97 16.33
N GLN A 76 7.21 -28.92 15.55
CA GLN A 76 8.54 -29.49 15.75
C GLN A 76 9.57 -28.61 15.03
N TYR A 77 10.74 -28.42 15.63
CA TYR A 77 11.85 -27.70 15.04
C TYR A 77 13.12 -28.54 15.05
N GLU A 78 13.78 -28.67 13.92
CA GLU A 78 14.93 -29.56 13.76
C GLU A 78 16.24 -28.80 13.59
N VAL A 79 17.31 -29.30 14.23
CA VAL A 79 18.66 -28.75 14.05
C VAL A 79 19.08 -28.87 12.59
N ALA A 80 18.72 -29.99 11.95
CA ALA A 80 19.03 -30.30 10.56
C ALA A 80 18.43 -29.29 9.57
N ASP A 81 17.31 -28.67 9.94
CA ASP A 81 16.55 -27.71 9.13
C ASP A 81 16.90 -26.26 9.51
N ASN A 82 18.15 -26.00 9.88
CA ASN A 82 18.64 -24.67 10.27
C ASN A 82 17.87 -24.05 11.47
N GLY A 83 17.46 -24.89 12.42
CA GLY A 83 16.75 -24.50 13.63
C GLY A 83 17.48 -23.43 14.46
N ARG A 84 16.75 -22.40 14.88
CA ARG A 84 17.26 -21.25 15.62
C ARG A 84 16.20 -20.61 16.51
N VAL A 85 16.68 -19.91 17.53
CA VAL A 85 15.90 -19.00 18.37
C VAL A 85 16.44 -17.60 18.21
N TYR A 86 15.59 -16.61 18.02
CA TYR A 86 16.01 -15.21 17.97
C TYR A 86 14.99 -14.24 18.54
N THR A 87 15.47 -13.10 19.02
CA THR A 87 14.63 -12.04 19.59
C THR A 87 13.83 -11.36 18.50
N CYS A 88 12.53 -11.15 18.73
CA CYS A 88 11.62 -10.72 17.65
C CYS A 88 10.63 -9.61 18.08
N HIS A 89 11.12 -8.55 18.73
CA HIS A 89 10.26 -7.52 19.32
C HIS A 89 10.15 -6.24 18.49
N SER A 90 8.98 -5.63 18.56
CA SER A 90 8.81 -4.22 18.24
C SER A 90 9.41 -3.32 19.32
N THR A 91 9.80 -2.10 18.96
CA THR A 91 10.24 -1.12 19.99
C THR A 91 9.10 -0.81 20.97
N PHE A 92 7.88 -0.68 20.44
CA PHE A 92 6.66 -0.61 21.22
C PHE A 92 5.69 -1.67 20.73
N TYR A 93 5.24 -2.54 21.64
CA TYR A 93 4.16 -3.48 21.38
C TYR A 93 2.99 -3.20 22.33
N VAL A 94 1.92 -2.63 21.77
CA VAL A 94 0.66 -2.43 22.50
C VAL A 94 -0.18 -3.68 22.31
N THR A 95 -0.33 -4.46 23.38
CA THR A 95 -0.95 -5.79 23.36
C THR A 95 -2.08 -5.93 24.40
N GLY A 96 -2.74 -7.08 24.41
CA GLY A 96 -3.88 -7.39 25.26
C GLY A 96 -5.08 -6.50 24.93
N THR A 97 -5.87 -6.15 25.93
CA THR A 97 -7.08 -5.32 25.75
C THR A 97 -6.82 -3.83 26.01
N SER A 98 -5.60 -3.39 25.71
CA SER A 98 -5.15 -2.02 25.98
C SER A 98 -5.98 -0.99 25.22
N LYS A 99 -6.31 0.13 25.89
CA LYS A 99 -7.06 1.24 25.31
C LYS A 99 -6.48 2.59 25.72
N ASN A 100 -6.73 3.61 24.91
CA ASN A 100 -6.36 5.01 25.20
C ASN A 100 -4.84 5.20 25.43
N ILE A 101 -4.02 4.43 24.72
CA ILE A 101 -2.57 4.60 24.75
C ILE A 101 -2.18 5.64 23.71
N ARG A 102 -1.28 6.54 24.11
CA ARG A 102 -0.69 7.54 23.22
C ARG A 102 0.82 7.46 23.29
N ILE A 103 1.46 7.35 22.13
CA ILE A 103 2.91 7.37 21.88
C ILE A 103 3.19 8.63 21.05
N THR A 104 3.96 9.57 21.60
CA THR A 104 4.10 10.88 20.93
C THR A 104 5.43 11.58 21.16
N ASN A 105 5.89 12.33 20.15
CA ASN A 105 7.07 13.20 20.22
C ASN A 105 8.36 12.44 20.56
N LEU A 106 8.60 11.32 19.88
CA LEU A 106 9.70 10.39 20.11
C LEU A 106 10.44 10.07 18.81
N LEU A 107 11.71 9.73 18.90
CA LEU A 107 12.41 8.97 17.87
C LEU A 107 12.34 7.47 18.20
N VAL A 108 11.80 6.67 17.29
CA VAL A 108 11.73 5.21 17.37
C VAL A 108 12.60 4.65 16.25
N ASP A 109 13.61 3.87 16.62
CA ASP A 109 14.56 3.28 15.69
C ASP A 109 14.48 1.75 15.75
N GLY A 110 13.92 1.16 14.71
CA GLY A 110 13.69 -0.28 14.62
C GLY A 110 14.96 -1.11 14.40
N ASN A 111 16.11 -0.46 14.18
CA ASN A 111 17.42 -1.10 14.07
C ASN A 111 17.48 -2.18 12.96
N ARG A 112 16.77 -1.99 11.84
CA ARG A 112 16.58 -2.94 10.71
C ARG A 112 17.81 -3.75 10.34
N LEU A 113 18.97 -3.11 10.14
CA LEU A 113 20.21 -3.78 9.73
C LEU A 113 20.70 -4.85 10.72
N ASN A 114 20.27 -4.76 11.98
CA ASN A 114 20.60 -5.69 13.04
C ASN A 114 19.38 -6.54 13.47
N GLN A 115 18.28 -6.55 12.71
CA GLN A 115 17.09 -7.36 13.00
C GLN A 115 16.94 -8.57 12.07
N GLU A 116 17.82 -8.76 11.07
CA GLU A 116 17.79 -9.81 10.03
C GLU A 116 16.41 -10.46 9.85
N PHE A 117 15.56 -9.79 9.05
CA PHE A 117 14.42 -10.45 8.43
C PHE A 117 14.90 -11.18 7.18
N GLY A 118 14.70 -12.49 7.15
CA GLY A 118 14.92 -13.25 5.93
C GLY A 118 14.02 -12.67 4.84
N ARG A 119 14.61 -12.13 3.77
CA ARG A 119 13.90 -11.62 2.57
C ARG A 119 12.99 -12.65 1.90
N THR A 120 13.02 -13.91 2.35
CA THR A 120 12.34 -15.05 1.76
C THR A 120 11.03 -15.32 2.50
N GLY A 121 9.96 -14.70 2.03
CA GLY A 121 8.58 -15.01 2.44
C GLY A 121 7.96 -13.92 3.30
N TYR A 122 6.95 -13.24 2.77
CA TYR A 122 6.01 -12.45 3.54
C TYR A 122 5.21 -13.42 4.43
N TYR A 123 5.44 -13.41 5.74
CA TYR A 123 4.71 -14.25 6.70
C TYR A 123 3.67 -13.39 7.45
N PRO A 124 2.39 -13.39 7.03
CA PRO A 124 1.34 -12.50 7.52
C PRO A 124 0.91 -12.75 8.98
N LYS A 125 1.61 -13.60 9.72
CA LYS A 125 1.37 -13.85 11.15
C LYS A 125 2.55 -13.41 12.03
N GLU A 126 3.67 -13.02 11.41
CA GLU A 126 4.91 -12.70 12.09
C GLU A 126 5.27 -11.25 11.83
N HIS A 127 4.48 -10.36 12.42
CA HIS A 127 4.76 -8.93 12.45
C HIS A 127 5.87 -8.61 13.47
N GLN A 128 6.99 -9.33 13.34
CA GLN A 128 8.20 -9.09 14.12
C GLN A 128 8.91 -7.87 13.49
N GLY A 129 9.64 -7.09 14.28
CA GLY A 129 10.49 -6.02 13.73
C GLY A 129 9.77 -4.72 13.31
N ASP A 130 8.49 -4.55 13.63
CA ASP A 130 7.82 -3.25 13.55
C ASP A 130 8.43 -2.26 14.56
N CYS A 131 8.46 -0.96 14.27
CA CYS A 131 8.83 -0.01 15.33
C CYS A 131 7.70 0.12 16.36
N VAL A 132 6.47 0.30 15.89
CA VAL A 132 5.27 0.37 16.73
C VAL A 132 4.22 -0.62 16.26
N ARG A 133 3.88 -1.59 17.12
CA ARG A 133 2.87 -2.61 16.88
C ARG A 133 1.65 -2.38 17.77
N VAL A 134 0.46 -2.46 17.18
CA VAL A 134 -0.82 -2.48 17.90
C VAL A 134 -1.52 -3.82 17.62
N SER A 135 -1.83 -4.60 18.66
CA SER A 135 -2.53 -5.88 18.51
C SER A 135 -4.01 -5.70 18.18
N SER A 136 -4.64 -6.75 17.65
CA SER A 136 -6.04 -6.72 17.20
C SER A 136 -7.09 -6.56 18.29
N THR A 137 -6.70 -6.83 19.53
CA THR A 137 -7.55 -6.65 20.71
C THR A 137 -7.45 -5.25 21.33
N CYS A 138 -6.59 -4.39 20.78
CA CYS A 138 -6.41 -3.01 21.24
C CYS A 138 -7.35 -2.05 20.51
N SER A 139 -7.66 -0.91 21.14
CA SER A 139 -8.44 0.16 20.49
C SER A 139 -8.10 1.55 21.04
N PHE A 140 -8.44 2.61 20.30
CA PHE A 140 -8.17 3.99 20.70
C PHE A 140 -6.67 4.27 20.93
N ILE A 141 -5.81 3.63 20.13
CA ILE A 141 -4.37 3.83 20.19
C ILE A 141 -3.99 5.00 19.29
N GLN A 142 -3.09 5.85 19.79
CA GLN A 142 -2.63 7.04 19.08
C GLN A 142 -1.11 7.01 18.98
N VAL A 143 -0.60 7.17 17.76
CA VAL A 143 0.82 7.43 17.50
C VAL A 143 0.89 8.73 16.74
N ASP A 144 1.55 9.73 17.31
CA ASP A 144 1.58 11.06 16.71
C ASP A 144 2.88 11.84 16.91
N HIS A 145 3.18 12.75 15.98
CA HIS A 145 4.36 13.64 16.04
C HIS A 145 5.67 12.88 16.30
N SER A 146 5.81 11.66 15.80
CA SER A 146 6.96 10.80 16.08
C SER A 146 7.78 10.55 14.82
N TRP A 147 9.09 10.39 15.01
CA TRP A 147 10.04 10.00 13.98
C TRP A 147 10.27 8.50 14.10
N ILE A 148 9.94 7.73 13.08
CA ILE A 148 9.94 6.29 13.10
C ILE A 148 10.79 5.82 11.94
N LYS A 149 11.86 5.08 12.23
CA LYS A 149 12.83 4.75 11.19
C LYS A 149 13.40 3.36 11.29
N SER A 150 13.91 2.89 10.15
CA SER A 150 14.73 1.70 10.09
C SER A 150 14.02 0.50 10.74
N ALA A 151 12.74 0.31 10.45
CA ALA A 151 11.98 -0.85 10.92
C ALA A 151 12.31 -2.09 10.08
N ALA A 152 12.43 -3.25 10.71
CA ALA A 152 12.73 -4.48 9.99
C ALA A 152 11.53 -5.03 9.21
N ALA A 153 10.32 -4.61 9.60
CA ALA A 153 9.08 -4.80 8.85
C ALA A 153 8.43 -3.43 8.57
N HIS A 154 7.50 -2.99 9.43
CA HIS A 154 6.77 -1.74 9.23
C HIS A 154 7.17 -0.65 10.23
N GLY A 155 7.10 0.62 9.84
CA GLY A 155 7.26 1.72 10.78
C GLY A 155 6.17 1.67 11.87
N ILE A 156 4.92 1.74 11.46
CA ILE A 156 3.77 1.50 12.32
C ILE A 156 2.94 0.37 11.74
N CYS A 157 2.56 -0.61 12.55
CA CYS A 157 1.62 -1.65 12.16
C CYS A 157 0.42 -1.70 13.11
N SER A 158 -0.78 -1.60 12.55
CA SER A 158 -2.03 -1.62 13.27
C SER A 158 -2.83 -2.87 12.94
N ALA A 159 -3.22 -3.63 13.96
CA ALA A 159 -4.24 -4.66 13.86
C ALA A 159 -5.54 -4.31 14.60
N GLY A 160 -5.57 -3.18 15.33
CA GLY A 160 -6.63 -2.82 16.26
C GLY A 160 -7.53 -1.68 15.76
N ASP A 161 -8.74 -1.61 16.29
CA ASP A 161 -9.79 -0.67 15.89
C ASP A 161 -9.64 0.74 16.49
N ASP A 162 -10.33 1.73 15.91
CA ASP A 162 -10.46 3.09 16.47
C ASP A 162 -9.11 3.79 16.69
N CYS A 163 -8.08 3.39 15.94
CA CYS A 163 -6.71 3.89 16.08
C CYS A 163 -6.44 5.11 15.18
N ARG A 164 -5.49 5.94 15.61
CA ARG A 164 -5.09 7.17 14.90
C ARG A 164 -3.58 7.25 14.77
N TYR A 165 -3.12 7.46 13.55
CA TYR A 165 -1.72 7.61 13.18
C TYR A 165 -1.56 8.96 12.51
N THR A 166 -1.04 9.95 13.25
CA THR A 166 -1.09 11.33 12.77
C THR A 166 0.23 12.07 12.87
N GLU A 167 0.64 12.76 11.80
CA GLU A 167 1.80 13.67 11.84
C GLU A 167 3.10 12.95 12.23
N ASN A 168 3.24 11.68 11.83
CA ASN A 168 4.48 10.92 11.99
C ASN A 168 5.36 11.04 10.74
N ASP A 169 6.66 10.85 10.94
CA ASP A 169 7.68 10.78 9.90
C ASP A 169 8.23 9.35 9.89
N CYS A 170 7.84 8.54 8.90
CA CYS A 170 8.15 7.11 8.78
C CYS A 170 9.06 6.84 7.58
N TRP A 171 10.28 6.34 7.81
CA TRP A 171 11.23 6.10 6.71
C TRP A 171 12.18 4.92 6.88
N ASP A 172 12.77 4.44 5.77
CA ASP A 172 13.78 3.37 5.75
C ASP A 172 13.30 2.05 6.41
N SER A 173 11.98 1.79 6.40
CA SER A 173 11.42 0.48 6.80
C SER A 173 11.57 -0.51 5.65
N GLU A 174 11.75 -1.80 5.97
CA GLU A 174 11.87 -2.83 4.94
C GLU A 174 10.59 -2.94 4.10
N TYR A 175 9.44 -2.91 4.77
CA TYR A 175 8.12 -2.97 4.16
C TYR A 175 7.48 -1.58 4.15
N ASP A 176 6.39 -1.38 4.88
CA ASP A 176 5.59 -0.15 4.78
C ASP A 176 5.96 0.87 5.85
N GLY A 177 5.77 2.15 5.53
CA GLY A 177 5.86 3.20 6.54
C GLY A 177 4.77 3.05 7.60
N ILE A 178 3.53 2.85 7.15
CA ILE A 178 2.36 2.56 7.98
C ILE A 178 1.56 1.42 7.33
N ASN A 179 1.33 0.34 8.07
CA ASN A 179 0.49 -0.78 7.65
C ASN A 179 -0.76 -0.89 8.54
N ILE A 180 -1.93 -0.90 7.91
CA ILE A 180 -3.21 -1.20 8.55
C ILE A 180 -3.60 -2.61 8.13
N GLU A 181 -3.66 -3.53 9.08
CA GLU A 181 -3.94 -4.93 8.81
C GLU A 181 -5.40 -5.20 8.47
N PRO A 182 -5.68 -6.40 7.92
CA PRO A 182 -7.03 -6.88 7.71
C PRO A 182 -7.88 -6.79 8.98
N GLU A 183 -9.19 -6.68 8.82
CA GLU A 183 -10.17 -6.66 9.92
C GLU A 183 -10.11 -5.42 10.85
N CYS A 184 -9.19 -4.48 10.63
CA CYS A 184 -9.20 -3.19 11.33
C CYS A 184 -10.38 -2.33 10.86
N ASP A 185 -11.04 -1.64 11.79
CA ASP A 185 -12.11 -0.69 11.51
C ASP A 185 -11.91 0.67 12.21
N ARG A 186 -12.47 1.72 11.61
CA ARG A 186 -12.47 3.11 12.10
C ARG A 186 -11.06 3.67 12.31
N ILE A 187 -10.20 3.46 11.32
CA ILE A 187 -8.80 3.90 11.36
C ILE A 187 -8.62 5.26 10.69
N LEU A 188 -7.84 6.14 11.33
CA LEU A 188 -7.42 7.42 10.77
C LEU A 188 -5.91 7.46 10.56
N VAL A 189 -5.47 7.66 9.31
CA VAL A 189 -4.08 7.91 8.94
C VAL A 189 -3.99 9.32 8.35
N ARG A 190 -3.44 10.29 9.09
CA ARG A 190 -3.49 11.71 8.69
C ARG A 190 -2.19 12.47 8.84
N GLY A 191 -1.80 13.23 7.80
CA GLY A 191 -0.70 14.20 7.93
C GLY A 191 0.66 13.56 8.12
N ASN A 192 0.83 12.27 7.83
CA ASN A 192 2.10 11.57 7.97
C ASN A 192 2.99 11.81 6.75
N LEU A 193 4.30 11.80 6.97
CA LEU A 193 5.33 11.72 5.95
C LEU A 193 5.81 10.27 5.89
N CYS A 194 5.61 9.58 4.78
CA CYS A 194 6.06 8.19 4.60
C CYS A 194 6.98 8.09 3.39
N HIS A 195 8.27 7.82 3.59
CA HIS A 195 9.22 7.92 2.49
C HIS A 195 10.40 6.98 2.55
N ASP A 196 11.01 6.75 1.39
CA ASP A 196 12.21 5.91 1.22
C ASP A 196 12.04 4.53 1.88
N GLN A 197 10.84 3.93 1.82
CA GLN A 197 10.67 2.53 2.17
C GLN A 197 11.47 1.65 1.19
N VAL A 198 12.14 0.64 1.75
CA VAL A 198 13.10 -0.17 1.00
C VAL A 198 12.38 -0.93 -0.11
N SER A 199 11.34 -1.69 0.24
CA SER A 199 10.74 -2.63 -0.70
C SER A 199 9.25 -2.39 -0.97
N TRP A 200 8.51 -1.73 -0.07
CA TRP A 200 7.04 -1.61 -0.17
C TRP A 200 6.56 -0.15 -0.07
N ASN A 201 5.43 0.08 0.57
CA ASN A 201 4.56 1.22 0.31
C ASN A 201 4.75 2.30 1.37
N GLY A 202 4.39 3.54 1.04
CA GLY A 202 4.32 4.59 2.04
C GLY A 202 3.27 4.22 3.10
N ILE A 203 2.07 3.89 2.64
CA ILE A 203 0.94 3.45 3.47
C ILE A 203 0.27 2.24 2.82
N GLN A 204 0.08 1.17 3.59
CA GLN A 204 -0.67 -0.03 3.23
C GLN A 204 -1.97 -0.11 4.04
N VAL A 205 -3.08 -0.42 3.37
CA VAL A 205 -4.40 -0.64 3.99
C VAL A 205 -4.94 -2.01 3.56
N GLY A 206 -5.07 -2.92 4.51
CA GLY A 206 -5.61 -4.26 4.33
C GLY A 206 -4.72 -5.22 3.54
N TYR A 207 -5.20 -6.45 3.40
CA TYR A 207 -4.66 -7.51 2.54
C TYR A 207 -5.82 -8.34 1.97
N MET A 208 -5.58 -9.02 0.84
CA MET A 208 -6.59 -9.70 0.02
C MET A 208 -7.51 -10.68 0.75
N THR A 209 -7.08 -11.28 1.87
CA THR A 209 -7.82 -12.42 2.46
C THR A 209 -8.97 -12.01 3.36
N ASN A 210 -8.87 -10.89 4.09
CA ASN A 210 -9.92 -10.44 5.01
C ASN A 210 -10.16 -8.93 4.83
N PRO A 211 -11.42 -8.48 4.64
CA PRO A 211 -11.68 -7.08 4.38
C PRO A 211 -11.37 -6.22 5.61
N THR A 212 -10.65 -5.11 5.43
CA THR A 212 -10.65 -4.02 6.40
C THR A 212 -12.00 -3.31 6.41
N GLY A 213 -12.39 -2.79 7.56
CA GLY A 213 -13.49 -1.86 7.69
C GLY A 213 -13.15 -0.47 7.17
N SER A 214 -13.73 0.54 7.81
CA SER A 214 -13.62 1.94 7.42
C SER A 214 -12.25 2.51 7.74
N VAL A 215 -11.52 2.94 6.70
CA VAL A 215 -10.20 3.56 6.83
C VAL A 215 -10.18 4.89 6.10
N LEU A 216 -9.74 5.95 6.78
CA LEU A 216 -9.53 7.29 6.21
C LEU A 216 -8.03 7.61 6.17
N VAL A 217 -7.49 7.71 4.95
CA VAL A 217 -6.12 8.13 4.66
C VAL A 217 -6.17 9.54 4.08
N ILE A 218 -5.81 10.55 4.89
CA ILE A 218 -6.03 11.96 4.53
C ILE A 218 -4.83 12.87 4.76
N GLY A 219 -4.46 13.67 3.76
CA GLY A 219 -3.44 14.71 3.90
C GLY A 219 -2.03 14.19 4.19
N ASN A 220 -1.73 12.94 3.82
CA ASN A 220 -0.39 12.37 3.98
C ASN A 220 0.49 12.74 2.78
N HIS A 221 1.82 12.71 2.97
CA HIS A 221 2.81 12.88 1.91
C HIS A 221 3.64 11.61 1.80
N CYS A 222 3.52 10.89 0.69
CA CYS A 222 4.25 9.65 0.46
C CYS A 222 5.15 9.75 -0.77
N TYR A 223 6.46 9.59 -0.61
CA TYR A 223 7.40 9.72 -1.71
C TYR A 223 8.55 8.71 -1.69
N ASN A 224 9.11 8.41 -2.88
CA ASN A 224 10.21 7.44 -3.06
C ASN A 224 9.94 6.02 -2.52
N ASN A 225 8.67 5.61 -2.42
CA ASN A 225 8.31 4.25 -2.02
C ASN A 225 8.06 3.38 -3.25
N ARG A 226 7.74 2.09 -3.07
CA ARG A 226 7.22 1.25 -4.17
C ARG A 226 5.88 1.81 -4.67
N GLN A 227 4.89 1.89 -3.79
CA GLN A 227 3.65 2.61 -4.02
C GLN A 227 3.50 3.71 -2.97
N GLY A 228 2.85 4.82 -3.32
CA GLY A 228 2.56 5.87 -2.33
C GLY A 228 1.57 5.35 -1.29
N ILE A 229 0.38 4.97 -1.76
CA ILE A 229 -0.68 4.35 -0.95
C ILE A 229 -1.19 3.11 -1.68
N ALA A 230 -1.28 1.99 -0.97
CA ALA A 230 -1.90 0.77 -1.46
C ALA A 230 -3.06 0.37 -0.54
N ALA A 231 -4.21 0.05 -1.13
CA ALA A 231 -5.39 -0.41 -0.41
C ALA A 231 -5.87 -1.73 -1.03
N GLN A 232 -5.86 -2.80 -0.23
CA GLN A 232 -6.14 -4.16 -0.67
C GLN A 232 -7.14 -4.82 0.25
N GLY A 233 -8.20 -5.42 -0.30
CA GLY A 233 -9.16 -6.20 0.50
C GLY A 233 -9.82 -5.35 1.59
N GLY A 234 -10.92 -4.68 1.25
CA GLY A 234 -11.59 -3.82 2.22
C GLY A 234 -12.90 -3.21 1.72
N ALA A 235 -13.66 -2.70 2.68
CA ALA A 235 -14.89 -1.96 2.43
C ALA A 235 -14.82 -0.57 3.08
N ASN A 236 -15.15 0.47 2.32
CA ASN A 236 -15.20 1.86 2.79
C ASN A 236 -13.82 2.50 3.06
N VAL A 237 -12.91 2.39 2.09
CA VAL A 237 -11.62 3.07 2.14
C VAL A 237 -11.73 4.45 1.49
N ALA A 238 -11.32 5.51 2.21
CA ALA A 238 -11.27 6.87 1.70
C ALA A 238 -9.82 7.39 1.67
N ILE A 239 -9.34 7.78 0.49
CA ILE A 239 -8.00 8.32 0.25
C ILE A 239 -8.16 9.76 -0.26
N VAL A 240 -7.92 10.75 0.61
CA VAL A 240 -8.32 12.13 0.37
C VAL A 240 -7.16 13.12 0.55
N GLY A 241 -6.93 14.00 -0.43
CA GLY A 241 -6.04 15.15 -0.24
C GLY A 241 -4.58 14.79 0.05
N ASN A 242 -4.10 13.62 -0.37
CA ASN A 242 -2.72 13.19 -0.17
C ASN A 242 -1.81 13.73 -1.27
N VAL A 243 -0.52 13.88 -0.96
CA VAL A 243 0.55 14.24 -1.90
C VAL A 243 1.42 13.01 -2.13
N LEU A 244 1.55 12.56 -3.37
CA LEU A 244 2.20 11.30 -3.71
C LEU A 244 3.22 11.54 -4.83
N GLU A 245 4.51 11.38 -4.53
CA GLU A 245 5.58 11.86 -5.41
C GLU A 245 6.64 10.79 -5.65
N ASN A 246 7.09 10.61 -6.89
CA ASN A 246 8.24 9.77 -7.23
C ASN A 246 8.18 8.34 -6.65
N ASN A 247 6.98 7.77 -6.54
CA ASN A 247 6.82 6.36 -6.17
C ASN A 247 7.13 5.47 -7.38
N ARG A 248 7.78 4.32 -7.16
CA ARG A 248 8.38 3.50 -8.21
C ARG A 248 7.37 2.74 -9.07
N VAL A 249 6.17 2.48 -8.55
CA VAL A 249 5.10 1.71 -9.20
C VAL A 249 3.81 2.50 -9.29
N ASP A 250 3.13 2.83 -8.20
CA ASP A 250 1.88 3.61 -8.29
C ASP A 250 1.88 4.75 -7.30
N GLY A 251 1.22 5.85 -7.66
CA GLY A 251 0.78 6.82 -6.65
C GLY A 251 -0.18 6.13 -5.69
N ILE A 252 -1.30 5.66 -6.23
CA ILE A 252 -2.34 4.93 -5.50
C ILE A 252 -2.62 3.61 -6.21
N SER A 253 -2.60 2.50 -5.46
CA SER A 253 -3.03 1.18 -5.93
C SER A 253 -4.22 0.69 -5.13
N LEU A 254 -5.28 0.28 -5.83
CA LEU A 254 -6.52 -0.24 -5.27
C LEU A 254 -6.69 -1.68 -5.75
N TYR A 255 -6.89 -2.62 -4.83
CA TYR A 255 -7.01 -4.04 -5.14
C TYR A 255 -8.21 -4.65 -4.41
N SER A 256 -9.17 -5.22 -5.15
CA SER A 256 -10.34 -5.91 -4.59
C SER A 256 -11.07 -5.14 -3.49
N LEU A 257 -11.41 -3.87 -3.76
CA LEU A 257 -12.18 -3.02 -2.85
C LEU A 257 -13.67 -3.03 -3.22
N ASP A 258 -14.56 -3.24 -2.25
CA ASP A 258 -16.02 -3.20 -2.48
C ASP A 258 -16.57 -1.77 -2.56
N ARG A 259 -16.01 -0.85 -1.77
CA ARG A 259 -16.38 0.57 -1.76
C ARG A 259 -15.17 1.42 -1.46
N PHE A 260 -14.92 2.41 -2.31
CA PHE A 260 -13.79 3.32 -2.10
C PHE A 260 -14.07 4.74 -2.61
N ASN A 261 -13.32 5.70 -2.05
CA ASN A 261 -13.32 7.08 -2.52
C ASN A 261 -11.88 7.61 -2.59
N VAL A 262 -11.43 7.98 -3.78
CA VAL A 262 -10.13 8.62 -4.03
C VAL A 262 -10.36 10.04 -4.52
N THR A 263 -10.22 11.02 -3.63
CA THR A 263 -10.59 12.41 -3.94
C THR A 263 -9.50 13.43 -3.64
N GLY A 264 -9.25 14.35 -4.56
CA GLY A 264 -8.44 15.54 -4.31
C GLY A 264 -6.95 15.26 -4.06
N ASN A 265 -6.42 14.11 -4.49
CA ASN A 265 -5.01 13.78 -4.31
C ASN A 265 -4.16 14.45 -5.39
N LEU A 266 -2.95 14.87 -5.01
CA LEU A 266 -1.90 15.33 -5.92
C LEU A 266 -0.90 14.20 -6.12
N ILE A 267 -0.76 13.75 -7.37
CA ILE A 267 0.11 12.62 -7.74
C ILE A 267 1.07 13.07 -8.82
N THR A 268 2.36 12.99 -8.53
CA THR A 268 3.44 13.36 -9.43
C THR A 268 4.37 12.17 -9.60
N GLY A 269 4.40 11.60 -10.80
CA GLY A 269 5.32 10.51 -11.12
C GLY A 269 6.76 10.99 -11.28
N ALA A 270 7.70 10.05 -11.22
CA ALA A 270 9.06 10.29 -11.67
C ALA A 270 9.10 10.16 -13.20
N ASP A 271 9.44 11.24 -13.89
CA ASP A 271 9.53 11.29 -15.35
C ASP A 271 10.65 10.38 -15.92
N ASP A 272 11.55 9.85 -15.08
CA ASP A 272 12.79 9.17 -15.51
C ASP A 272 12.89 7.70 -15.03
N VAL A 273 11.78 7.05 -14.70
CA VAL A 273 11.83 5.60 -14.42
C VAL A 273 11.79 4.85 -15.75
N SER A 274 12.85 4.09 -16.05
CA SER A 274 12.94 3.21 -17.21
C SER A 274 11.85 2.12 -17.25
N ASP A 275 11.21 1.86 -16.12
CA ASP A 275 10.05 1.00 -16.00
C ASP A 275 8.77 1.80 -16.24
N MET A 276 8.23 1.71 -17.46
CA MET A 276 6.98 2.35 -17.90
C MET A 276 5.71 1.77 -17.22
N THR A 277 5.83 1.18 -16.04
CA THR A 277 4.72 0.57 -15.31
C THR A 277 4.01 1.56 -14.39
N THR A 278 4.51 2.80 -14.29
CA THR A 278 4.14 3.69 -13.20
C THR A 278 2.79 4.39 -13.41
N SER A 279 1.74 4.02 -12.68
CA SER A 279 0.43 4.68 -12.81
C SER A 279 0.19 5.73 -11.74
N GLY A 280 -0.57 6.77 -12.06
CA GLY A 280 -1.03 7.72 -11.04
C GLY A 280 -1.97 7.03 -10.06
N ILE A 281 -3.06 6.48 -10.59
CA ILE A 281 -4.01 5.63 -9.85
C ILE A 281 -4.20 4.33 -10.63
N HIS A 282 -4.02 3.20 -9.96
CA HIS A 282 -4.23 1.87 -10.52
C HIS A 282 -5.35 1.13 -9.77
N ILE A 283 -6.31 0.59 -10.51
CA ILE A 283 -7.45 -0.19 -10.02
C ILE A 283 -7.29 -1.61 -10.54
N GLU A 284 -7.09 -2.55 -9.63
CA GLU A 284 -6.77 -3.95 -9.90
C GLU A 284 -7.80 -4.88 -9.24
N ALA A 285 -8.00 -6.05 -9.85
CA ALA A 285 -8.74 -7.20 -9.32
C ALA A 285 -10.10 -6.88 -8.69
N GLU A 286 -11.17 -6.86 -9.49
CA GLU A 286 -12.56 -6.82 -9.03
C GLU A 286 -12.95 -5.66 -8.09
N CYS A 287 -12.34 -4.47 -8.22
CA CYS A 287 -12.79 -3.30 -7.47
C CYS A 287 -14.22 -2.87 -7.88
N SER A 288 -15.06 -2.43 -6.95
CA SER A 288 -16.41 -1.96 -7.27
C SER A 288 -16.87 -0.76 -6.47
N ILE A 289 -17.96 -0.13 -6.91
CA ILE A 289 -18.68 0.97 -6.23
C ILE A 289 -17.69 2.04 -5.71
N GLY A 290 -17.00 2.65 -6.66
CA GLY A 290 -15.88 3.55 -6.39
C GLY A 290 -16.09 4.96 -6.95
N THR A 291 -15.45 5.94 -6.33
CA THR A 291 -15.32 7.30 -6.89
C THR A 291 -13.86 7.71 -6.94
N ILE A 292 -13.42 8.22 -8.09
CA ILE A 292 -12.10 8.82 -8.32
C ILE A 292 -12.34 10.23 -8.83
N CYS A 293 -12.23 11.22 -7.95
CA CYS A 293 -12.73 12.57 -8.22
C CYS A 293 -11.75 13.69 -7.87
N GLY A 294 -11.60 14.66 -8.77
CA GLY A 294 -10.85 15.90 -8.47
C GLY A 294 -9.36 15.68 -8.17
N ASN A 295 -8.77 14.57 -8.62
CA ASN A 295 -7.35 14.31 -8.43
C ASN A 295 -6.54 15.07 -9.50
N SER A 296 -5.33 15.49 -9.14
CA SER A 296 -4.34 16.10 -10.05
C SER A 296 -3.20 15.11 -10.26
N ILE A 297 -3.04 14.61 -11.49
CA ILE A 297 -2.08 13.56 -11.84
C ILE A 297 -1.17 14.10 -12.94
N GLU A 298 0.14 14.09 -12.70
CA GLU A 298 1.11 14.55 -13.70
C GLU A 298 2.41 13.73 -13.71
N LEU A 299 3.10 13.75 -14.86
CA LEU A 299 4.46 13.22 -15.03
C LEU A 299 4.61 11.73 -14.69
N THR A 300 3.57 10.92 -14.95
CA THR A 300 3.66 9.47 -14.75
C THR A 300 4.21 8.78 -16.00
N ALA A 301 5.15 7.84 -15.80
CA ALA A 301 5.77 7.09 -16.89
C ALA A 301 4.87 6.00 -17.49
N GLY A 302 3.82 5.59 -16.77
CA GLY A 302 2.76 4.71 -17.22
C GLY A 302 1.49 5.50 -17.51
N TYR A 303 0.38 5.09 -16.89
CA TYR A 303 -0.94 5.69 -17.11
C TYR A 303 -1.24 6.81 -16.12
N GLY A 304 -2.18 7.69 -16.45
CA GLY A 304 -2.73 8.63 -15.47
C GLY A 304 -3.62 7.87 -14.48
N ILE A 305 -4.70 7.28 -15.01
CA ILE A 305 -5.58 6.35 -14.31
C ILE A 305 -5.68 5.07 -15.12
N TYR A 306 -5.38 3.93 -14.50
CA TYR A 306 -5.51 2.61 -15.11
C TYR A 306 -6.52 1.77 -14.32
N GLY A 307 -7.54 1.25 -14.98
CA GLY A 307 -8.46 0.27 -14.43
C GLY A 307 -8.37 -1.05 -15.19
N GLU A 308 -7.79 -2.07 -14.57
CA GLU A 308 -7.67 -3.41 -15.15
C GLU A 308 -8.98 -4.19 -15.03
N ASP A 309 -9.56 -4.22 -13.83
CA ASP A 309 -10.81 -4.89 -13.53
C ASP A 309 -11.59 -4.11 -12.47
N GLY A 310 -12.82 -3.74 -12.82
CA GLY A 310 -13.71 -3.07 -11.89
C GLY A 310 -15.09 -2.78 -12.44
N ALA A 311 -16.03 -2.44 -11.54
CA ALA A 311 -17.41 -2.19 -11.90
C ALA A 311 -18.07 -1.07 -11.10
N TYR A 312 -18.96 -0.29 -11.72
CA TYR A 312 -19.69 0.80 -11.06
C TYR A 312 -18.77 1.87 -10.46
N ILE A 313 -17.69 2.21 -11.17
CA ILE A 313 -16.70 3.21 -10.76
C ILE A 313 -16.95 4.51 -11.51
N THR A 314 -16.92 5.63 -10.80
CA THR A 314 -17.02 6.97 -11.39
C THR A 314 -15.67 7.66 -11.35
N ILE A 315 -15.09 7.92 -12.53
CA ILE A 315 -13.86 8.70 -12.75
C ILE A 315 -14.28 10.10 -13.22
N ASN A 316 -14.28 11.08 -12.30
CA ASN A 316 -14.90 12.39 -12.54
C ASN A 316 -14.01 13.58 -12.22
N GLY A 317 -13.93 14.57 -13.10
CA GLY A 317 -13.35 15.86 -12.75
C GLY A 317 -11.86 15.83 -12.41
N ASN A 318 -11.11 14.84 -12.90
CA ASN A 318 -9.67 14.74 -12.66
C ASN A 318 -8.89 15.60 -13.66
N SER A 319 -7.77 16.17 -13.23
CA SER A 319 -6.81 16.89 -14.06
C SER A 319 -5.60 16.00 -14.31
N ILE A 320 -5.43 15.52 -15.53
CA ILE A 320 -4.42 14.54 -15.91
C ILE A 320 -3.54 15.15 -17.00
N ARG A 321 -2.23 15.22 -16.81
CA ARG A 321 -1.35 15.85 -17.81
C ARG A 321 0.04 15.28 -17.89
N LYS A 322 0.67 15.40 -19.07
CA LYS A 322 2.06 14.97 -19.31
C LYS A 322 2.28 13.53 -18.87
N ILE A 323 1.42 12.65 -19.38
CA ILE A 323 1.43 11.22 -19.09
C ILE A 323 2.07 10.52 -20.29
N LYS A 324 2.99 9.58 -20.07
CA LYS A 324 3.67 8.90 -21.18
C LYS A 324 2.82 7.84 -21.87
N LYS A 325 1.84 7.24 -21.20
CA LYS A 325 0.86 6.34 -21.83
C LYS A 325 -0.52 7.00 -21.90
N HIS A 326 -1.58 6.20 -21.82
CA HIS A 326 -2.95 6.71 -21.77
C HIS A 326 -3.19 7.56 -20.52
N GLY A 327 -3.90 8.67 -20.70
CA GLY A 327 -4.36 9.49 -19.57
C GLY A 327 -5.34 8.70 -18.71
N VAL A 328 -6.35 8.10 -19.33
CA VAL A 328 -7.25 7.12 -18.70
C VAL A 328 -7.31 5.86 -19.55
N TYR A 329 -7.05 4.70 -18.96
CA TYR A 329 -7.25 3.40 -19.60
C TYR A 329 -8.15 2.52 -18.74
N VAL A 330 -9.26 2.06 -19.32
CA VAL A 330 -10.11 1.02 -18.71
C VAL A 330 -10.06 -0.25 -19.57
N ALA A 331 -9.52 -1.33 -19.01
CA ALA A 331 -9.27 -2.59 -19.71
C ALA A 331 -10.55 -3.43 -19.88
N ALA A 332 -10.40 -4.60 -20.51
CA ALA A 332 -11.52 -5.42 -20.98
C ALA A 332 -12.48 -5.88 -19.85
N LEU A 333 -12.00 -6.06 -18.63
CA LEU A 333 -12.83 -6.48 -17.49
C LEU A 333 -13.52 -5.31 -16.79
N PHE A 334 -13.15 -4.07 -17.13
CA PHE A 334 -13.69 -2.86 -16.53
C PHE A 334 -15.04 -2.46 -17.15
N ARG A 335 -16.10 -2.40 -16.35
CA ARG A 335 -17.48 -2.34 -16.86
C ARG A 335 -18.40 -1.43 -16.08
N ASP A 336 -19.53 -1.08 -16.70
CA ASP A 336 -20.66 -0.40 -16.03
C ASP A 336 -20.22 0.87 -15.27
N SER A 337 -19.24 1.59 -15.83
CA SER A 337 -18.53 2.68 -15.17
C SER A 337 -18.58 3.98 -15.98
N THR A 338 -18.32 5.10 -15.34
CA THR A 338 -18.45 6.43 -15.94
C THR A 338 -17.13 7.19 -15.88
N ILE A 339 -16.65 7.65 -17.03
CA ILE A 339 -15.49 8.51 -17.22
C ILE A 339 -16.01 9.87 -17.69
N GLN A 340 -16.08 10.85 -16.80
CA GLN A 340 -16.73 12.12 -17.13
C GLN A 340 -16.03 13.36 -16.61
N GLY A 341 -16.18 14.48 -17.32
CA GLY A 341 -15.71 15.80 -16.85
C GLY A 341 -14.21 15.88 -16.58
N ASN A 342 -13.40 14.95 -17.07
CA ASN A 342 -11.95 14.96 -16.86
C ASN A 342 -11.27 15.92 -17.85
N SER A 343 -10.16 16.52 -17.43
CA SER A 343 -9.30 17.37 -18.26
C SER A 343 -7.98 16.66 -18.50
N LEU A 344 -7.73 16.24 -19.74
CA LEU A 344 -6.53 15.54 -20.16
C LEU A 344 -5.71 16.43 -21.09
N VAL A 345 -4.42 16.64 -20.79
CA VAL A 345 -3.54 17.55 -21.55
C VAL A 345 -2.16 16.92 -21.76
N ASP A 346 -1.58 17.04 -22.95
CA ASP A 346 -0.21 16.59 -23.24
C ASP A 346 -0.03 15.08 -22.99
N ILE A 347 -0.99 14.27 -23.42
CA ILE A 347 -0.95 12.81 -23.24
C ILE A 347 -0.14 12.19 -24.36
N ASP A 348 0.90 11.43 -24.00
CA ASP A 348 1.85 10.80 -24.91
C ASP A 348 2.65 11.79 -25.78
N SER A 349 2.49 13.10 -25.54
CA SER A 349 3.03 14.21 -26.35
C SER A 349 4.55 14.31 -26.47
N LEU A 350 5.28 13.49 -25.72
CA LEU A 350 6.75 13.46 -25.68
C LEU A 350 7.32 12.13 -26.18
N ASP A 351 6.49 11.21 -26.68
CA ASP A 351 6.89 9.85 -27.05
C ASP A 351 6.42 9.50 -28.50
N ALA A 352 6.26 8.22 -28.80
CA ALA A 352 6.08 7.70 -30.16
C ALA A 352 4.65 7.80 -30.73
N ALA A 353 3.78 8.65 -30.16
CA ALA A 353 2.36 8.75 -30.55
C ALA A 353 1.63 7.39 -30.58
N THR A 354 1.87 6.58 -29.55
CA THR A 354 1.36 5.21 -29.39
C THR A 354 0.10 5.13 -28.52
N TYR A 355 -0.18 6.17 -27.73
CA TYR A 355 -1.20 6.15 -26.70
C TYR A 355 -2.23 7.28 -26.87
N SER A 356 -3.46 6.93 -26.56
CA SER A 356 -4.65 7.78 -26.64
C SER A 356 -4.91 8.50 -25.32
N GLY A 357 -5.60 9.63 -25.35
CA GLY A 357 -6.06 10.33 -24.15
C GLY A 357 -6.88 9.42 -23.23
N ILE A 358 -7.98 8.90 -23.75
CA ILE A 358 -8.82 7.89 -23.09
C ILE A 358 -8.88 6.63 -23.96
N LEU A 359 -8.53 5.47 -23.39
CA LEU A 359 -8.74 4.16 -24.01
C LEU A 359 -9.81 3.38 -23.23
N VAL A 360 -10.84 2.92 -23.93
CA VAL A 360 -11.90 2.06 -23.39
C VAL A 360 -11.88 0.72 -24.09
N ALA A 361 -11.55 -0.33 -23.34
CA ALA A 361 -11.56 -1.70 -23.84
C ALA A 361 -12.65 -2.58 -23.22
N GLY A 362 -13.23 -2.17 -22.09
CA GLY A 362 -14.30 -2.88 -21.40
C GLY A 362 -15.70 -2.35 -21.70
N ASP A 363 -16.71 -3.11 -21.29
CA ASP A 363 -18.11 -2.95 -21.74
C ASP A 363 -18.96 -1.98 -20.91
N ARG A 364 -20.02 -1.45 -21.52
CA ARG A 364 -21.08 -0.67 -20.85
C ARG A 364 -20.54 0.53 -20.07
N ASN A 365 -19.49 1.14 -20.58
CA ASN A 365 -18.90 2.33 -19.99
C ASN A 365 -19.51 3.60 -20.60
N ALA A 366 -19.45 4.72 -19.88
CA ALA A 366 -19.87 6.02 -20.38
C ALA A 366 -18.67 6.98 -20.38
N VAL A 367 -18.33 7.54 -21.54
CA VAL A 367 -17.29 8.57 -21.73
C VAL A 367 -17.96 9.89 -22.07
N VAL A 368 -18.13 10.77 -21.07
CA VAL A 368 -19.04 11.91 -21.19
C VAL A 368 -18.41 13.23 -20.76
N GLY A 369 -18.48 14.26 -21.62
CA GLY A 369 -18.12 15.63 -21.20
C GLY A 369 -16.66 15.81 -20.82
N ASN A 370 -15.75 15.00 -21.35
CA ASN A 370 -14.31 15.14 -21.09
C ASN A 370 -13.71 16.20 -22.03
N ARG A 371 -12.68 16.88 -21.54
CA ARG A 371 -11.85 17.80 -22.33
C ARG A 371 -10.49 17.17 -22.54
N LEU A 372 -10.08 17.03 -23.79
CA LEU A 372 -8.80 16.44 -24.18
C LEU A 372 -8.07 17.40 -25.11
N ASP A 373 -6.79 17.65 -24.83
CA ASP A 373 -5.96 18.61 -25.53
C ASP A 373 -4.57 18.02 -25.74
N ASN A 374 -4.03 18.09 -26.96
CA ASN A 374 -2.69 17.59 -27.28
C ASN A 374 -2.46 16.13 -26.84
N CYS A 375 -3.36 15.24 -27.28
CA CYS A 375 -3.19 13.78 -27.16
C CYS A 375 -2.63 13.24 -28.49
N ASP A 376 -1.53 12.49 -28.44
CA ASP A 376 -0.81 12.16 -29.67
C ASP A 376 -1.53 11.15 -30.56
N LYS A 377 -1.88 9.93 -30.10
CA LYS A 377 -2.50 8.92 -30.99
C LYS A 377 -3.95 9.24 -31.36
N TYR A 378 -4.82 9.25 -30.36
CA TYR A 378 -6.24 9.62 -30.46
C TYR A 378 -6.64 10.37 -29.19
N ALA A 379 -7.65 11.22 -29.25
CA ALA A 379 -8.23 11.76 -28.03
C ALA A 379 -8.98 10.64 -27.29
N ILE A 380 -9.90 9.95 -27.97
CA ILE A 380 -10.66 8.83 -27.40
C ILE A 380 -10.58 7.61 -28.33
N GLU A 381 -10.21 6.46 -27.78
CA GLU A 381 -10.17 5.17 -28.47
C GLU A 381 -11.10 4.18 -27.78
N ILE A 382 -12.08 3.67 -28.52
CA ILE A 382 -13.00 2.62 -28.07
C ILE A 382 -12.66 1.35 -28.83
N MET A 383 -12.14 0.35 -28.14
CA MET A 383 -11.74 -0.91 -28.76
C MET A 383 -12.96 -1.72 -29.19
N GLY A 384 -12.79 -2.58 -30.20
CA GLY A 384 -13.85 -3.46 -30.71
C GLY A 384 -14.48 -4.41 -29.67
N THR A 385 -13.82 -4.59 -28.52
CA THR A 385 -14.33 -5.39 -27.40
C THR A 385 -15.23 -4.62 -26.44
N ALA A 386 -15.32 -3.29 -26.54
CA ALA A 386 -16.04 -2.43 -25.60
C ALA A 386 -17.50 -2.21 -26.03
N ASP A 387 -18.35 -3.24 -25.91
CA ASP A 387 -19.75 -3.19 -26.34
C ASP A 387 -20.58 -2.23 -25.47
N ARG A 388 -21.58 -1.58 -26.10
CA ARG A 388 -22.52 -0.64 -25.46
C ARG A 388 -21.85 0.50 -24.70
N THR A 389 -20.72 0.98 -25.20
CA THR A 389 -20.08 2.18 -24.67
C THR A 389 -20.82 3.42 -25.18
N LEU A 390 -21.14 4.36 -24.28
CA LEU A 390 -21.70 5.66 -24.64
C LEU A 390 -20.56 6.68 -24.73
N CYS A 391 -20.44 7.41 -25.83
CA CYS A 391 -19.44 8.46 -26.01
C CYS A 391 -20.10 9.79 -26.41
N LEU A 392 -20.29 10.69 -25.43
CA LEU A 392 -21.16 11.86 -25.59
C LEU A 392 -20.51 13.16 -25.11
N GLY A 393 -20.60 14.21 -25.94
CA GLY A 393 -20.31 15.58 -25.49
C GLY A 393 -18.85 15.83 -25.10
N ASN A 394 -17.90 15.06 -25.62
CA ASN A 394 -16.47 15.25 -25.37
C ASN A 394 -15.90 16.34 -26.28
N HIS A 395 -14.90 17.07 -25.78
CA HIS A 395 -14.24 18.15 -26.47
C HIS A 395 -12.78 17.76 -26.71
N CYS A 396 -12.40 17.57 -27.97
CA CYS A 396 -11.07 17.11 -28.37
C CYS A 396 -10.36 18.20 -29.19
N TYR A 397 -9.22 18.69 -28.70
CA TYR A 397 -8.44 19.78 -29.28
C TYR A 397 -7.02 19.33 -29.67
N GLN A 398 -6.48 19.91 -30.74
CA GLN A 398 -5.04 19.91 -31.09
C GLN A 398 -4.34 18.53 -31.03
N TYR A 399 -4.85 17.52 -31.73
CA TYR A 399 -4.20 16.21 -31.81
C TYR A 399 -3.23 16.15 -33.01
N THR A 400 -2.00 15.70 -32.78
CA THR A 400 -0.90 15.71 -33.76
C THR A 400 -0.78 14.39 -34.53
N GLY A 401 -1.40 13.31 -34.04
CA GLY A 401 -1.38 11.99 -34.67
C GLY A 401 -2.36 11.80 -35.81
N SER A 402 -2.22 10.63 -36.44
CA SER A 402 -2.85 10.14 -37.67
C SER A 402 -4.19 10.80 -38.07
N PRO A 403 -4.43 11.08 -39.37
CA PRO A 403 -5.67 11.71 -39.88
C PRO A 403 -6.98 10.93 -39.63
N VAL A 404 -6.94 9.82 -38.88
CA VAL A 404 -8.08 8.94 -38.57
C VAL A 404 -8.75 9.39 -37.27
N GLY A 405 -9.33 10.60 -37.28
CA GLY A 405 -10.31 11.07 -36.28
C GLY A 405 -9.85 11.25 -34.83
N ALA A 406 -10.32 12.31 -34.16
CA ALA A 406 -10.08 12.48 -32.72
C ALA A 406 -10.73 11.38 -31.85
N ILE A 407 -11.77 10.73 -32.38
CA ILE A 407 -12.49 9.64 -31.73
C ILE A 407 -12.53 8.46 -32.70
N ILE A 408 -12.03 7.31 -32.27
CA ILE A 408 -12.12 6.06 -33.04
C ILE A 408 -12.99 5.04 -32.30
N ASP A 409 -13.88 4.40 -33.08
CA ASP A 409 -14.70 3.27 -32.65
C ASP A 409 -14.30 2.05 -33.47
N GLY A 410 -13.84 1.00 -32.80
CA GLY A 410 -13.42 -0.28 -33.39
C GLY A 410 -14.55 -1.11 -34.00
N GLY A 411 -15.74 -0.54 -34.24
CA GLY A 411 -16.89 -1.22 -34.85
C GLY A 411 -17.88 -1.79 -33.83
N THR A 412 -18.01 -1.13 -32.68
CA THR A 412 -18.91 -1.55 -31.59
C THR A 412 -20.32 -0.95 -31.75
N ASN A 413 -21.29 -1.40 -30.94
CA ASN A 413 -22.58 -0.70 -30.79
C ASN A 413 -22.41 0.59 -29.95
N THR A 414 -21.40 1.40 -30.25
CA THR A 414 -21.15 2.65 -29.54
C THR A 414 -22.10 3.71 -30.05
N GLU A 415 -22.80 4.36 -29.12
CA GLU A 415 -23.52 5.59 -29.43
C GLU A 415 -22.56 6.76 -29.28
N SER A 416 -22.16 7.36 -30.42
CA SER A 416 -21.31 8.55 -30.45
C SER A 416 -22.11 9.75 -30.96
N ALA A 417 -22.26 10.78 -30.13
CA ALA A 417 -23.01 11.98 -30.48
C ALA A 417 -22.44 13.25 -29.82
N HIS A 418 -22.71 14.41 -30.44
CA HIS A 418 -22.43 15.74 -29.87
C HIS A 418 -20.98 16.00 -29.42
N ASN A 419 -20.01 15.24 -29.94
CA ASN A 419 -18.59 15.47 -29.66
C ASN A 419 -18.08 16.67 -30.48
N ILE A 420 -17.31 17.56 -29.86
CA ILE A 420 -16.67 18.71 -30.50
C ILE A 420 -15.22 18.32 -30.81
N ILE A 421 -14.86 18.40 -32.09
CA ILE A 421 -13.50 18.12 -32.59
C ILE A 421 -13.01 19.41 -33.26
N ALA A 422 -11.93 20.00 -32.73
CA ALA A 422 -11.44 21.32 -33.15
C ALA A 422 -9.92 21.41 -33.25
#